data_AF-A0A2V5NNV6-F1
#
_entry.id   AF-A0A2V5NNV6-F1
#
_cell.length_a   1.000
_cell.length_b   1.000
_cell.length_c   1.000
_cell.angle_alpha   90.00
_cell.angle_beta   90.00
_cell.angle_gamma   90.00
#
_symmetry.space_group_name_H-M   'P 1'
#
loop_
_entity.id
_entity.type
_entity.pdbx_description
1 polymer ?
#
loop_
_entity_poly.entity_id
_entity_poly.type
_entity_poly.pdbx_seq_one_letter_code
_entity_poly.pdbx_strand_id
1 'polypeptide(L)' 'IRVAKSAIVAASAQLAGFFSIGTDCSVGDDAIIEDTILWSGAQIASKSHLQGCIVRSEKKASGIHRNIDI' A
#
# COMPACT_ATOMS: atom_id res chain seq x y z
N ILE A 1 10.10 -7.12 3.90
CA ILE A 1 10.10 -6.12 2.82
C ILE A 1 10.01 -6.85 1.46
N ARG A 2 8.83 -6.89 0.83
CA ARG A 2 8.62 -7.55 -0.47
C ARG A 2 7.62 -6.79 -1.34
N VAL A 3 7.86 -6.77 -2.65
CA VAL A 3 6.93 -6.25 -3.67
C VAL A 3 6.79 -7.32 -4.75
N ALA A 4 5.57 -7.73 -5.06
CA ALA A 4 5.30 -8.69 -6.13
C ALA A 4 5.61 -8.08 -7.51
N LYS A 5 6.05 -8.91 -8.46
CA LYS A 5 6.45 -8.46 -9.81
C LYS A 5 5.35 -7.74 -10.58
N SER A 6 4.08 -8.11 -10.37
CA SER A 6 2.93 -7.48 -11.04
C SER A 6 2.37 -6.26 -10.31
N ALA A 7 2.89 -5.94 -9.12
CA ALA A 7 2.48 -4.73 -8.42
C ALA A 7 2.99 -3.48 -9.16
N ILE A 8 2.14 -2.47 -9.24
CA ILE A 8 2.46 -1.18 -9.86
C ILE A 8 2.60 -0.16 -8.73
N VAL A 9 3.82 0.26 -8.45
CA VAL A 9 4.12 1.28 -7.43
C VAL A 9 4.63 2.52 -8.15
N ALA A 10 3.96 3.66 -7.94
CA ALA A 10 4.40 4.93 -8.49
C ALA A 10 5.82 5.27 -8.03
N ALA A 11 6.62 5.84 -8.91
CA ALA A 11 8.03 6.15 -8.63
C ALA A 11 8.22 7.16 -7.48
N SER A 12 7.20 8.00 -7.23
CA SER A 12 7.17 8.96 -6.12
C SER A 12 6.63 8.39 -4.80
N ALA A 13 6.10 7.16 -4.81
CA ALA A 13 5.62 6.53 -3.59
C ALA A 13 6.80 6.17 -2.67
N GLN A 14 6.57 6.33 -1.37
CA GLN A 14 7.56 6.06 -0.34
C GLN A 14 7.17 4.80 0.41
N LEU A 15 8.09 3.83 0.46
CA LEU A 15 7.92 2.59 1.22
C LEU A 15 8.93 2.59 2.36
N ALA A 16 8.44 2.51 3.60
CA ALA A 16 9.26 2.60 4.80
C ALA A 16 8.96 1.45 5.77
N GLY A 17 9.95 1.11 6.62
CA GLY A 17 9.80 0.06 7.62
C GLY A 17 9.48 -1.31 7.02
N PHE A 18 8.58 -2.05 7.66
CA PHE A 18 8.09 -3.32 7.15
C PHE A 18 6.99 -3.10 6.10
N PHE A 19 7.13 -3.75 4.94
CA PHE A 19 6.03 -3.79 3.99
C PHE A 19 5.99 -5.09 3.20
N SER A 20 4.78 -5.44 2.76
CA SER A 20 4.52 -6.52 1.81
C SER A 20 3.44 -6.08 0.83
N ILE A 21 3.79 -5.98 -0.45
CA ILE A 21 2.89 -5.59 -1.52
C ILE A 21 2.60 -6.82 -2.40
N GLY A 22 1.34 -7.27 -2.37
CA GLY A 22 0.84 -8.43 -3.11
C GLY A 22 0.78 -8.24 -4.62
N THR A 23 0.41 -9.30 -5.33
CA THR A 23 0.23 -9.27 -6.79
C THR A 23 -0.87 -8.29 -7.17
N ASP A 24 -0.67 -7.60 -8.29
CA ASP A 24 -1.68 -6.74 -8.92
C ASP A 24 -2.16 -5.58 -8.03
N CYS A 25 -1.41 -5.27 -6.96
CA CYS A 25 -1.62 -4.06 -6.18
C CYS A 25 -1.24 -2.82 -6.98
N SER A 26 -1.89 -1.70 -6.68
CA SER A 26 -1.48 -0.39 -7.17
C SER A 26 -1.24 0.58 -6.01
N VAL A 27 -0.13 1.33 -6.08
CA VAL A 27 0.20 2.41 -5.13
C VAL A 27 0.40 3.68 -5.92
N GLY A 28 -0.49 4.67 -5.70
CA GLY A 28 -0.50 5.93 -6.41
C GLY A 28 0.64 6.89 -6.02
N ASP A 29 0.79 7.96 -6.79
CA ASP A 29 1.84 8.97 -6.61
C ASP A 29 1.87 9.58 -5.21
N ASP A 30 3.07 9.83 -4.69
CA ASP A 30 3.31 10.44 -3.38
C ASP A 30 2.65 9.70 -2.20
N ALA A 31 2.20 8.46 -2.38
CA ALA A 31 1.66 7.65 -1.29
C ALA A 31 2.79 7.17 -0.37
N ILE A 32 2.51 7.12 0.93
CA ILE A 32 3.44 6.65 1.96
C ILE A 32 2.90 5.35 2.55
N ILE A 33 3.68 4.29 2.45
CA ILE A 33 3.37 2.96 2.99
C ILE A 33 4.42 2.63 4.04
N GLU A 34 4.03 2.67 5.30
CA GLU A 34 4.90 2.40 6.45
C GLU A 34 4.32 1.24 7.26
N ASP A 35 5.13 0.23 7.58
CA ASP A 35 4.71 -0.89 8.44
C ASP A 35 3.39 -1.55 8.00
N THR A 36 3.14 -1.62 6.68
CA THR A 36 1.83 -1.92 6.09
C THR A 36 1.86 -3.11 5.13
N ILE A 37 0.80 -3.91 5.15
CA ILE A 37 0.60 -5.07 4.28
C ILE A 37 -0.52 -4.77 3.29
N LEU A 38 -0.24 -4.92 2.00
CA LEU A 38 -1.21 -4.84 0.91
C LEU A 38 -1.43 -6.24 0.32
N TRP A 39 -2.64 -6.76 0.42
CA TRP A 39 -3.00 -8.05 -0.19
C TRP A 39 -3.32 -7.88 -1.68
N SER A 40 -3.37 -9.00 -2.39
CA SER A 40 -3.52 -9.05 -3.85
C SER A 40 -4.65 -8.14 -4.36
N GLY A 41 -4.35 -7.29 -5.33
CA GLY A 41 -5.32 -6.38 -5.94
C GLY A 41 -5.68 -5.14 -5.11
N ALA A 42 -5.06 -4.93 -3.94
CA ALA A 42 -5.28 -3.72 -3.15
C ALA A 42 -4.85 -2.45 -3.90
N GLN A 43 -5.63 -1.38 -3.80
CA GLN A 43 -5.38 -0.11 -4.52
C GLN A 43 -5.26 1.04 -3.53
N ILE A 44 -4.12 1.73 -3.56
CA ILE A 44 -3.83 2.86 -2.68
C ILE A 44 -3.83 4.13 -3.52
N ALA A 45 -4.72 5.07 -3.17
CA ALA A 45 -4.82 6.34 -3.87
C ALA A 45 -3.57 7.21 -3.67
N SER A 46 -3.26 8.07 -4.63
CA SER A 46 -2.17 9.05 -4.53
C SER A 46 -2.29 9.90 -3.26
N LYS A 47 -1.16 10.29 -2.68
CA LYS A 47 -1.04 11.11 -1.46
C LYS A 47 -1.67 10.47 -0.20
N SER A 48 -1.96 9.17 -0.22
CA SER A 48 -2.41 8.45 0.97
C SER A 48 -1.23 8.11 1.88
N HIS A 49 -1.49 8.00 3.18
CA HIS A 49 -0.48 7.58 4.15
C HIS A 49 -1.04 6.45 5.01
N LEU A 50 -0.47 5.26 4.89
CA LEU A 50 -0.86 4.08 5.65
C LEU A 50 0.29 3.68 6.59
N GLN A 51 0.01 3.61 7.88
CA GLN A 51 0.99 3.23 8.90
C GLN A 51 0.46 2.09 9.77
N GLY A 52 1.15 0.93 9.79
CA GLY A 52 0.70 -0.20 10.60
C GLY A 52 -0.62 -0.82 10.10
N CYS A 53 -0.92 -0.70 8.81
CA CYS A 53 -2.22 -1.10 8.26
C CYS A 53 -2.16 -2.47 7.57
N ILE A 54 -3.34 -3.10 7.42
CA ILE A 54 -3.56 -4.22 6.50
C ILE A 54 -4.66 -3.79 5.53
N VAL A 55 -4.37 -3.80 4.24
CA VAL A 55 -5.36 -3.57 3.18
C VAL A 55 -5.65 -4.90 2.50
N ARG A 56 -6.86 -5.40 2.69
CA ARG A 56 -7.27 -6.73 2.21
C ARG A 56 -7.43 -6.76 0.69
N SER A 57 -7.55 -7.97 0.15
CA SER A 57 -7.60 -8.20 -1.29
C SER A 57 -8.69 -7.37 -1.96
N GLU A 58 -8.34 -6.75 -3.08
CA GLU A 58 -9.24 -5.92 -3.91
C GLU A 58 -9.83 -4.68 -3.21
N LYS A 59 -9.40 -4.37 -1.98
CA LYS A 59 -9.82 -3.17 -1.27
C LYS A 59 -9.11 -1.92 -1.77
N LYS A 60 -9.78 -0.79 -1.57
CA LYS A 60 -9.24 0.53 -1.88
C LYS A 60 -9.03 1.30 -0.60
N ALA A 61 -7.86 1.91 -0.45
CA ALA A 61 -7.57 2.81 0.65
C ALA A 61 -7.19 4.20 0.11
N SER A 62 -7.72 5.22 0.77
CA SER A 62 -7.40 6.62 0.48
C SER A 62 -7.35 7.44 1.76
N GLY A 63 -6.47 8.43 1.81
CA GLY A 63 -6.31 9.32 2.96
C GLY A 63 -5.27 8.80 3.96
N ILE A 64 -5.40 9.21 5.21
CA ILE A 64 -4.43 8.89 6.28
C ILE A 64 -5.05 7.87 7.23
N HIS A 65 -4.40 6.72 7.37
CA HIS A 65 -4.86 5.62 8.22
C HIS A 65 -3.74 5.06 9.08
N ARG A 66 -4.06 4.62 10.29
CA ARG A 66 -3.09 4.06 11.22
C ARG A 66 -3.66 2.91 12.04
N ASN A 67 -2.95 1.78 12.09
CA ASN A 67 -3.27 0.60 12.92
C ASN A 67 -4.70 0.05 12.69
N ILE A 68 -5.13 0.00 11.43
CA ILE A 68 -6.45 -0.51 11.04
C ILE A 68 -6.36 -1.59 9.96
N ASP A 69 -7.44 -2.35 9.86
CA ASP A 69 -7.70 -3.35 8.84
C ASP A 69 -8.79 -2.82 7.88
N ILE A 70 -8.48 -2.75 6.57
CA ILE A 70 -9.30 -2.15 5.50
C ILE A 70 -9.78 -3.24 4.52
#